data_AF-A0A7K4DVT7-F1
#
_entry.id   AF-A0A7K4DVT7-F1
#
_cell.length_a   1.000
_cell.length_b   1.000
_cell.length_c   1.000
_cell.angle_alpha   90.00
_cell.angle_beta   90.00
_cell.angle_gamma   90.00
#
_symmetry.space_group_name_H-M   'P 1'
#
loop_
_entity.id
_entity.type
_entity.pdbx_description
1 polymer ?
#
loop_
_entity_poly.entity_id
_entity_poly.type
_entity_poly.pdbx_seq_one_letter_code
_entity_poly.pdbx_strand_id
1 'polypeptide(L)' 'MGLLDRFSRTFDKHGYDLDGYDEDGYDKKGYDKDGYDKEGYDKNGYDKKGYNRNGFNKKGYDKNGYDKKGFKDGYD' A
#
# COMPACT_ATOMS: atom_id res chain seq x y z
N MET A 1 4.50 17.87 33.40
CA MET A 1 3.10 17.50 33.13
C MET A 1 3.05 16.76 31.80
N GLY A 2 2.50 15.54 31.81
CA GLY A 2 2.73 14.49 30.82
C GLY A 2 2.21 14.79 29.41
N LEU A 3 3.05 14.53 28.43
CA LEU A 3 2.85 14.71 26.99
C LEU A 3 2.09 13.53 26.36
N LEU A 4 1.20 12.87 27.13
CA LEU A 4 0.67 11.54 26.82
C LEU A 4 -0.86 11.41 26.98
N ASP A 5 -1.59 12.50 27.23
CA ASP A 5 -3.03 12.45 27.54
C ASP A 5 -3.94 12.85 26.37
N ARG A 6 -3.51 12.61 25.11
CA ARG A 6 -4.33 12.98 23.92
C ARG A 6 -4.58 11.87 22.90
N PHE A 7 -4.19 10.63 23.19
CA PHE A 7 -4.45 9.49 22.31
C PHE A 7 -5.54 8.54 22.82
N SER A 8 -5.85 8.55 24.12
CA SER A 8 -6.74 7.56 24.74
C SER A 8 -8.25 7.76 24.51
N ARG A 9 -8.69 8.62 23.57
CA ARG A 9 -10.14 8.86 23.32
C ARG A 9 -10.55 8.92 21.85
N THR A 10 -9.73 8.46 20.92
CA THR A 10 -10.03 8.61 19.48
C THR A 10 -10.44 7.30 18.79
N PHE A 11 -10.18 6.13 19.37
CA PHE A 11 -10.45 4.83 18.75
C PHE A 11 -11.74 4.18 19.27
N ASP A 12 -12.50 3.56 18.37
CA ASP A 12 -13.72 2.81 18.66
C ASP A 12 -13.42 1.47 19.37
N LYS A 13 -14.46 0.72 19.73
CA LYS A 13 -14.34 -0.61 20.37
C LYS A 13 -13.60 -1.65 19.51
N HIS A 14 -13.37 -1.36 18.24
CA HIS A 14 -12.67 -2.20 17.28
C HIS A 14 -11.23 -1.68 17.01
N GLY A 15 -10.80 -0.60 17.67
CA GLY A 15 -9.47 -0.03 17.53
C GLY A 15 -9.30 0.90 16.33
N TYR A 16 -10.39 1.45 15.76
CA TYR A 16 -10.34 2.38 14.62
C TYR A 16 -10.71 3.81 15.02
N ASP A 17 -10.02 4.81 14.48
CA ASP A 17 -10.28 6.22 14.70
C ASP A 17 -11.60 6.67 14.04
N LEU A 18 -11.94 7.96 14.18
CA LEU A 18 -13.12 8.55 13.54
C LEU A 18 -13.07 8.51 12.01
N ASP A 19 -11.86 8.45 11.43
CA ASP A 19 -11.66 8.32 9.99
C ASP A 19 -11.73 6.85 9.54
N GLY A 20 -11.78 5.89 10.48
CA GLY A 20 -11.87 4.45 10.22
C GLY A 20 -10.53 3.73 10.10
N TYR A 21 -9.43 4.30 10.63
CA TYR A 21 -8.07 3.76 10.58
C TYR A 21 -7.59 3.29 11.95
N ASP A 22 -6.85 2.19 12.00
CA ASP A 22 -6.24 1.68 13.23
C ASP A 22 -5.06 2.54 13.72
N GLU A 23 -4.44 2.17 14.84
CA GLU A 23 -3.28 2.87 15.39
C GLU A 23 -2.07 2.87 14.44
N ASP A 24 -1.98 1.88 13.55
CA ASP A 24 -0.96 1.80 12.50
C ASP A 24 -1.32 2.65 11.26
N GLY A 25 -2.53 3.22 11.20
CA GLY A 25 -3.02 4.04 10.09
C GLY A 25 -3.66 3.26 8.94
N TYR A 26 -4.13 2.03 9.18
CA TYR A 26 -4.77 1.17 8.19
C TYR A 26 -6.27 0.99 8.44
N ASP A 27 -7.06 0.96 7.37
CA ASP A 27 -8.50 0.74 7.43
C ASP A 27 -8.83 -0.72 7.77
N LYS A 28 -10.12 -1.01 7.93
CA LYS A 28 -10.63 -2.39 8.18
C LYS A 28 -10.26 -3.41 7.11
N LYS A 29 -9.84 -2.97 5.93
CA LYS A 29 -9.39 -3.82 4.82
C LYS A 29 -7.87 -3.93 4.77
N GLY A 30 -7.15 -3.26 5.66
CA GLY A 30 -5.69 -3.26 5.75
C GLY A 30 -5.00 -2.28 4.81
N TYR A 31 -5.68 -1.21 4.35
CA TYR A 31 -5.11 -0.18 3.47
C TYR A 31 -4.96 1.16 4.20
N ASP A 32 -3.86 1.86 3.93
CA ASP A 32 -3.61 3.20 4.45
C ASP A 32 -4.51 4.26 3.80
N LYS A 33 -4.34 5.53 4.22
CA LYS A 33 -5.09 6.67 3.66
C LYS A 33 -4.82 6.89 2.16
N ASP A 34 -3.68 6.42 1.65
CA ASP A 34 -3.33 6.47 0.23
C ASP A 34 -3.89 5.27 -0.56
N GLY A 35 -4.47 4.27 0.11
CA GLY A 35 -5.03 3.06 -0.48
C GLY A 35 -4.02 1.93 -0.69
N TYR A 36 -2.91 1.90 0.07
CA TYR A 36 -1.86 0.89 0.01
C TYR A 36 -1.83 0.01 1.25
N ASP A 37 -1.59 -1.29 1.06
CA ASP A 37 -1.44 -2.24 2.15
C ASP A 37 -0.15 -2.04 2.96
N LYS A 38 0.03 -2.82 4.02
CA LYS A 38 1.26 -2.82 4.84
C LYS A 38 2.53 -3.12 4.05
N GLU A 39 2.42 -3.78 2.90
CA GLU A 39 3.52 -4.09 1.99
C GLU A 39 3.75 -2.99 0.94
N GLY A 40 2.91 -1.95 0.90
CA GLY A 40 2.99 -0.83 -0.02
C GLY A 40 2.31 -1.06 -1.38
N TYR A 41 1.37 -2.00 -1.48
CA TYR A 41 0.62 -2.33 -2.71
C TYR A 41 -0.85 -1.90 -2.64
N ASP A 42 -1.37 -1.37 -3.74
CA ASP A 42 -2.77 -1.01 -3.88
C ASP A 42 -3.67 -2.26 -3.90
N LYS A 43 -4.98 -2.03 -3.88
CA LYS A 43 -5.99 -3.11 -4.01
C LYS A 43 -5.88 -3.97 -5.28
N ASN A 44 -5.15 -3.49 -6.31
CA ASN A 44 -4.89 -4.21 -7.54
C ASN A 44 -3.55 -4.96 -7.50
N GLY A 45 -2.82 -4.89 -6.38
CA GLY A 45 -1.54 -5.50 -6.16
C GLY A 45 -0.34 -4.75 -6.76
N TYR A 46 -0.44 -3.43 -6.99
CA TYR A 46 0.62 -2.59 -7.55
C TYR A 46 1.13 -1.55 -6.56
N ASP A 47 2.44 -1.35 -6.51
CA ASP A 47 3.06 -0.33 -5.68
C ASP A 47 2.80 1.10 -6.19
N LYS A 48 3.26 2.10 -5.44
CA LYS A 48 3.20 3.53 -5.84
C LYS A 48 3.86 3.83 -7.19
N LYS A 49 4.74 2.94 -7.68
CA LYS A 49 5.43 3.06 -8.97
C LYS A 49 4.72 2.30 -10.10
N GLY A 50 3.62 1.60 -9.79
CA GLY A 50 2.85 0.83 -10.77
C GLY A 50 3.41 -0.57 -11.06
N TYR A 51 4.23 -1.14 -10.17
CA TYR A 51 4.78 -2.49 -10.29
C TYR A 51 4.12 -3.44 -9.29
N ASN A 52 3.82 -4.65 -9.73
CA ASN A 52 3.26 -5.67 -8.87
C ASN A 52 4.32 -6.24 -7.91
N ARG A 53 3.90 -7.13 -7.01
CA ARG A 53 4.77 -7.82 -6.05
C ARG A 53 5.91 -8.62 -6.69
N ASN A 54 5.79 -8.97 -7.98
CA ASN A 54 6.84 -9.63 -8.75
C ASN A 54 7.77 -8.65 -9.47
N GLY A 55 7.58 -7.33 -9.29
CA GLY A 55 8.38 -6.28 -9.91
C GLY A 55 7.98 -5.95 -11.36
N PHE A 56 6.80 -6.37 -11.82
CA PHE A 56 6.32 -6.11 -13.19
C PHE A 56 5.15 -5.13 -13.23
N ASN A 57 5.16 -4.23 -14.20
CA ASN A 57 4.05 -3.30 -14.43
C ASN A 57 2.83 -4.01 -15.03
N LYS A 58 1.74 -3.26 -15.22
CA LYS A 58 0.50 -3.76 -15.84
C LYS A 58 0.68 -4.35 -17.25
N LYS A 59 1.73 -3.95 -17.97
CA LYS A 59 2.08 -4.47 -19.29
C LYS A 59 2.96 -5.73 -19.22
N GLY A 60 3.41 -6.13 -18.03
CA GLY A 60 4.26 -7.31 -17.84
C GLY A 60 5.76 -7.04 -17.93
N TYR A 61 6.20 -5.78 -17.86
CA TYR A 61 7.62 -5.39 -17.91
C TYR A 61 8.13 -4.93 -16.55
N ASP A 62 9.39 -5.27 -16.25
CA ASP A 62 10.07 -4.85 -15.03
C ASP A 62 10.47 -3.37 -15.07
N LYS A 63 11.08 -2.88 -14.00
CA LYS A 63 11.60 -1.50 -13.90
C LYS A 63 12.65 -1.14 -14.94
N ASN A 64 13.28 -2.13 -15.56
CA ASN A 64 14.29 -1.97 -16.60
C ASN A 64 13.70 -2.11 -18.02
N GLY A 65 12.40 -2.42 -18.12
CA GLY A 65 11.67 -2.61 -19.37
C GLY A 65 11.73 -4.04 -19.93
N TYR A 66 12.11 -5.05 -19.14
CA TYR A 66 12.15 -6.46 -19.56
C TYR A 66 10.91 -7.24 -19.14
N ASP A 67 10.37 -8.06 -20.04
CA ASP A 67 9.29 -9.00 -19.71
C ASP A 67 9.81 -10.21 -18.91
N LYS A 68 8.90 -11.10 -18.53
CA LYS A 68 9.24 -12.33 -17.80
C LYS A 68 10.20 -13.28 -18.56
N LYS A 69 10.34 -13.10 -19.87
CA LYS A 69 11.23 -13.89 -20.74
C LYS A 69 12.56 -13.18 -21.02
N GLY A 70 12.72 -11.92 -20.59
CA GLY A 70 13.91 -11.11 -20.83
C GLY A 70 13.86 -10.29 -22.13
N PHE A 71 12.70 -10.13 -22.77
CA PHE A 71 12.54 -9.24 -23.93
C PHE A 71 12.25 -7.81 -23.50
N LYS A 72 12.91 -6.84 -24.13
CA LYS A 72 12.77 -5.42 -23.80
C LYS A 72 11.61 -4.78 -24.59
N ASP A 73 10.81 -3.94 -23.94
CA ASP A 73 9.76 -3.15 -24.60
C ASP A 73 10.33 -2.39 -25.81
N GLY A 74 9.82 -2.69 -27.01
CA GLY A 74 10.27 -2.08 -28.27
C GLY A 74 11.37 -2.80 -29.05
N TYR A 75 11.76 -4.03 -28.69
CA TYR A 75 12.57 -4.90 -29.55
C TYR A 75 11.71 -6.09 -30.03
N ASP A 76 11.34 -6.08 -31.32
CA ASP A 76 10.70 -7.19 -32.04
C ASP A 76 11.77 -8.11 -32.65
#